data_AF-A0A2D6DQQ8-F1
#
_entry.id   AF-A0A2D6DQQ8-F1
#
_cell.length_a   1.000
_cell.length_b   1.000
_cell.length_c   1.000
_cell.angle_alpha   90.00
_cell.angle_beta   90.00
_cell.angle_gamma   90.00
#
_symmetry.space_group_name_H-M   'P 1'
#
loop_
_entity.id
_entity.type
_entity.pdbx_description
1 polymer ?
#
loop_
_entity_poly.entity_id
_entity_poly.type
_entity_poly.pdbx_seq_one_letter_code
_entity_poly.pdbx_strand_id
1 'polypeptide(L)'
;MAKIEFPNESFDLVFSWGVVHHCKDPNKVIDELIGICKPGGTIIMGVYMKTSLSWFHEFIRKRICLPSPAIFKYPFIQFVAILVHTMRVLGRNIQSRDDFHRISSQVEDWFFVPIKHFFTIDEMNNK
;
A
#
# COMPACT_ATOMS: atom_id res chain seq x y z
N MET A 1 -7.28 -14.77 11.69
CA MET A 1 -6.95 -14.99 10.26
C MET A 1 -7.99 -14.25 9.44
N ALA A 2 -7.62 -13.59 8.36
CA ALA A 2 -8.62 -13.12 7.39
C ALA A 2 -9.23 -14.37 6.74
N LYS A 3 -10.55 -14.50 6.80
CA LYS A 3 -11.33 -15.52 6.12
C LYS A 3 -12.49 -14.78 5.48
N ILE A 4 -12.70 -14.96 4.19
CA ILE A 4 -13.79 -14.32 3.48
C ILE A 4 -15.03 -15.22 3.61
N GLU A 5 -16.16 -14.63 4.01
CA GLU A 5 -17.43 -15.36 4.24
C GLU A 5 -18.29 -15.44 2.97
N PHE A 6 -17.65 -15.53 1.81
CA PHE A 6 -18.33 -15.77 0.54
C PHE A 6 -17.98 -17.17 0.03
N PRO A 7 -18.92 -17.87 -0.64
CA PRO A 7 -18.61 -19.11 -1.34
C PRO A 7 -17.53 -18.88 -2.40
N ASN A 8 -16.80 -19.94 -2.75
CA ASN A 8 -15.90 -19.91 -3.89
C ASN A 8 -16.68 -19.60 -5.17
N GLU A 9 -16.00 -18.99 -6.15
CA GLU A 9 -16.55 -18.74 -7.48
C GLU A 9 -17.87 -17.93 -7.48
N SER A 10 -17.99 -16.98 -6.55
CA SER A 10 -19.21 -16.18 -6.39
C SER A 10 -19.25 -14.95 -7.29
N PHE A 11 -18.09 -14.40 -7.65
CA PHE A 11 -18.00 -13.09 -8.30
C PHE A 11 -17.30 -13.15 -9.67
N ASP A 12 -17.85 -12.41 -10.64
CA ASP A 12 -17.23 -12.23 -11.96
C ASP A 12 -16.10 -11.18 -11.93
N LEU A 13 -16.12 -10.26 -10.95
CA LEU A 13 -15.09 -9.25 -10.71
C LEU A 13 -14.81 -9.13 -9.21
N VAL A 14 -13.53 -9.23 -8.83
CA VAL A 14 -13.03 -8.95 -7.48
C VAL A 14 -12.08 -7.75 -7.53
N PHE A 15 -12.41 -6.69 -6.79
CA PHE A 15 -11.63 -5.45 -6.77
C PHE A 15 -11.09 -5.14 -5.38
N SER A 16 -9.79 -4.86 -5.27
CA SER A 16 -9.15 -4.48 -4.01
C SER A 16 -8.03 -3.47 -4.22
N TRP A 17 -8.19 -2.24 -3.75
CA TRP A 17 -7.21 -1.17 -3.98
C TRP A 17 -6.64 -0.61 -2.68
N GLY A 18 -5.34 -0.82 -2.47
CA GLY A 18 -4.65 -0.23 -1.33
C GLY A 18 -4.88 -0.95 0.01
N VAL A 19 -5.42 -2.18 0.00
CA VAL A 19 -5.82 -2.89 1.23
C VAL A 19 -4.91 -4.08 1.52
N VAL A 20 -4.76 -4.99 0.56
CA VAL A 20 -4.14 -6.31 0.75
C VAL A 20 -2.74 -6.24 1.35
N HIS A 21 -1.93 -5.28 0.91
CA HIS A 21 -0.55 -5.12 1.36
C HIS A 21 -0.41 -4.59 2.81
N HIS A 22 -1.52 -4.25 3.47
CA HIS A 22 -1.57 -3.91 4.89
C HIS A 22 -2.07 -5.07 5.77
N CYS A 23 -2.48 -6.19 5.17
CA CYS A 23 -2.92 -7.37 5.90
C CYS A 23 -1.72 -8.11 6.54
N LYS A 24 -1.95 -8.74 7.71
CA LYS A 24 -0.94 -9.52 8.43
C LYS A 24 -0.38 -10.70 7.60
N ASP A 25 -1.24 -11.30 6.78
CA ASP A 25 -0.89 -12.38 5.86
C ASP A 25 -1.52 -12.07 4.50
N PRO A 26 -0.82 -11.27 3.67
CA PRO A 26 -1.39 -10.82 2.42
C PRO A 26 -1.51 -11.95 1.39
N ASN A 27 -0.63 -12.96 1.46
CA ASN A 27 -0.70 -14.13 0.57
C ASN A 27 -2.01 -14.88 0.79
N LYS A 28 -2.35 -15.18 2.05
CA LYS A 28 -3.62 -15.80 2.37
C LYS A 28 -4.83 -14.97 1.91
N VAL A 29 -4.76 -13.64 2.04
CA VAL A 29 -5.83 -12.76 1.55
C VAL A 29 -5.95 -12.81 0.04
N ILE A 30 -4.83 -12.84 -0.69
CA ILE A 30 -4.82 -13.00 -2.15
C ILE A 30 -5.46 -14.33 -2.53
N ASP A 31 -5.08 -15.43 -1.88
CA ASP A 31 -5.62 -16.76 -2.17
C ASP A 31 -7.14 -16.83 -1.94
N GLU A 32 -7.64 -16.18 -0.88
CA GLU A 32 -9.09 -16.08 -0.62
C GLU A 32 -9.81 -15.21 -1.66
N LEU A 33 -9.21 -14.10 -2.09
CA LEU A 33 -9.76 -13.25 -3.17
C LEU A 33 -9.80 -13.99 -4.51
N ILE A 34 -8.79 -14.83 -4.79
CA ILE A 34 -8.78 -15.72 -5.95
C ILE A 34 -9.90 -16.76 -5.83
N GLY A 35 -10.06 -17.40 -4.67
CA GLY A 35 -11.06 -18.43 -4.45
C GLY A 35 -12.50 -17.98 -4.66
N ILE A 36 -12.85 -16.75 -4.26
CA ILE A 36 -14.20 -16.20 -4.46
C ILE A 36 -14.47 -15.71 -5.88
N CYS A 37 -13.43 -15.59 -6.72
CA CYS A 37 -13.56 -15.20 -8.12
C CYS A 37 -13.93 -16.43 -8.96
N LYS A 38 -14.89 -16.27 -9.88
CA LYS A 38 -15.27 -17.33 -10.83
C LYS A 38 -14.11 -17.68 -11.76
N PRO A 39 -14.06 -18.91 -12.28
CA PRO A 39 -13.21 -19.23 -13.42
C PRO A 39 -13.51 -18.31 -14.60
N GLY A 40 -12.48 -17.66 -15.16
CA GLY A 40 -12.65 -16.65 -16.21
C GLY A 40 -13.11 -15.26 -15.73
N GLY A 41 -13.34 -15.08 -14.42
CA GLY A 41 -13.55 -13.78 -13.80
C GLY A 41 -12.26 -12.96 -13.71
N THR A 42 -12.39 -11.69 -13.32
CA THR A 42 -11.26 -10.75 -13.25
C THR A 42 -10.97 -10.34 -11.82
N ILE A 43 -9.68 -10.26 -11.47
CA ILE A 43 -9.23 -9.69 -10.20
C ILE A 43 -8.42 -8.44 -10.52
N ILE A 44 -8.80 -7.32 -9.91
CA ILE A 44 -8.08 -6.04 -10.01
C ILE A 44 -7.58 -5.68 -8.63
N MET A 45 -6.26 -5.58 -8.49
CA MET A 45 -5.63 -5.31 -7.21
C MET A 45 -4.57 -4.21 -7.28
N GLY A 46 -4.66 -3.26 -6.35
CA GLY A 46 -3.63 -2.23 -6.14
C GLY A 46 -2.78 -2.54 -4.91
N VAL A 47 -1.51 -2.89 -5.12
CA VAL A 47 -0.52 -3.14 -4.07
C VAL A 47 0.74 -2.29 -4.26
N TYR A 48 1.56 -2.16 -3.22
CA TYR A 48 2.85 -1.48 -3.34
C TYR A 48 3.90 -2.36 -4.01
N MET A 49 4.43 -1.86 -5.12
CA MET A 49 5.54 -2.48 -5.82
C MET A 49 6.83 -2.40 -5.00
N LYS A 50 7.58 -3.50 -4.97
CA LYS A 50 8.91 -3.57 -4.40
C LYS A 50 9.91 -2.91 -5.35
N THR A 51 10.67 -1.95 -4.84
CA THR A 51 11.69 -1.20 -5.57
C THR A 51 13.03 -1.27 -4.85
N SER A 52 14.09 -0.78 -5.49
CA SER A 52 15.41 -0.64 -4.84
C SER A 52 15.38 0.24 -3.59
N LEU A 53 14.41 1.15 -3.45
CA LEU A 53 14.26 2.02 -2.28
C LEU A 53 13.38 1.42 -1.18
N SER A 54 12.71 0.28 -1.43
CA SER A 54 11.78 -0.32 -0.46
C SER A 54 12.46 -0.69 0.86
N TRP A 55 13.71 -1.20 0.83
CA TRP A 55 14.46 -1.51 2.06
C TRP A 55 14.74 -0.25 2.89
N PHE A 56 15.19 0.82 2.23
CA PHE A 56 15.53 2.07 2.90
C PHE A 56 14.29 2.74 3.49
N HIS A 57 13.19 2.74 2.73
CA HIS A 57 11.89 3.14 3.21
C HIS A 57 11.50 2.34 4.46
N GLU A 58 11.60 1.01 4.43
CA GLU A 58 11.23 0.15 5.55
C GLU A 58 12.09 0.39 6.78
N PHE A 59 13.39 0.66 6.59
CA PHE A 59 14.30 1.06 7.65
C PHE A 59 13.84 2.35 8.34
N ILE A 60 13.59 3.42 7.58
CA ILE A 60 13.09 4.70 8.13
C ILE A 60 11.78 4.47 8.88
N ARG A 61 10.85 3.74 8.27
CA ARG A 61 9.53 3.44 8.85
C ARG A 61 9.66 2.77 10.21
N LYS A 62 10.43 1.67 10.30
CA LYS A 62 10.54 0.84 11.51
C LYS A 62 11.45 1.44 12.58
N ARG A 63 12.48 2.19 12.21
CA ARG A 63 13.49 2.72 13.16
C ARG A 63 13.23 4.15 13.58
N ILE A 64 12.60 4.95 12.74
CA ILE A 64 12.40 6.39 12.97
C ILE A 64 10.91 6.64 13.18
N CYS A 65 10.07 6.38 12.18
CA CYS A 65 8.68 6.85 12.20
C CYS A 65 7.79 6.14 13.25
N LEU A 66 7.73 4.81 13.23
CA LEU A 66 6.88 4.04 14.14
C LEU A 66 7.20 4.19 15.64
N PRO A 67 8.47 4.22 16.08
CA PRO A 67 8.79 4.42 17.50
C PRO A 67 8.76 5.89 17.93
N SER A 68 8.63 6.85 17.00
CA SER A 68 8.65 8.27 17.33
C SER A 68 7.42 8.68 18.15
N PRO A 69 7.59 9.58 19.14
CA PRO A 69 6.47 10.19 19.84
C PRO A 69 5.50 10.89 18.89
N ALA A 70 4.20 10.86 19.20
CA ALA A 70 3.14 11.42 18.36
C ALA A 70 3.34 12.91 18.02
N ILE A 71 4.03 13.68 18.88
CA ILE A 71 4.36 15.09 18.62
C ILE A 71 5.24 15.30 17.39
N PHE A 72 6.07 14.32 17.01
CA PHE A 72 6.93 14.40 15.83
C PHE A 72 6.27 13.89 14.55
N LYS A 73 5.14 13.18 14.67
CA LYS A 73 4.43 12.58 13.53
C LYS A 73 3.96 13.65 12.53
N TYR A 74 3.17 14.61 12.98
CA TYR A 74 2.58 15.61 12.10
C TYR A 74 3.63 16.54 11.45
N PRO A 75 4.64 17.07 12.18
CA PRO A 75 5.70 17.85 11.56
C PRO A 75 6.44 17.08 10.45
N PHE A 76 6.75 15.79 10.68
CA PHE A 76 7.38 14.95 9.67
C PHE A 76 6.49 14.76 8.44
N ILE A 77 5.20 14.47 8.63
CA ILE A 77 4.23 14.32 7.53
C ILE A 77 4.18 15.59 6.69
N GLN A 78 4.07 16.76 7.32
CA GLN A 78 4.01 18.05 6.63
C GLN A 78 5.30 18.34 5.86
N PHE A 79 6.46 18.10 6.46
CA PHE A 79 7.75 18.27 5.81
C PHE A 79 7.88 17.42 4.53
N VAL A 80 7.58 16.12 4.63
CA VAL A 80 7.64 15.21 3.47
C VAL A 80 6.57 15.56 2.44
N ALA A 81 5.36 15.96 2.86
CA ALA A 81 4.31 16.39 1.95
C ALA A 81 4.71 17.63 1.14
N ILE A 82 5.40 18.60 1.76
CA ILE A 82 5.93 19.78 1.08
C ILE A 82 6.97 19.37 0.04
N LEU A 83 7.89 18.47 0.39
CA LEU A 83 8.89 17.96 -0.55
C LEU A 83 8.23 17.27 -1.76
N VAL A 84 7.27 16.38 -1.52
CA VAL A 84 6.52 15.67 -2.58
C VAL A 84 5.76 16.66 -3.47
N HIS A 85 5.03 17.60 -2.86
CA HIS A 85 4.29 18.61 -3.59
C HIS A 85 5.19 19.49 -4.45
N THR A 86 6.34 19.91 -3.91
CA THR A 86 7.34 20.72 -4.62
C THR A 86 7.89 19.95 -5.82
N MET A 87 8.30 18.71 -5.62
CA MET A 87 8.81 17.87 -6.70
C MET A 87 7.76 17.62 -7.79
N ARG A 88 6.47 17.50 -7.42
CA ARG A 88 5.36 17.41 -8.37
C ARG A 88 5.19 18.69 -9.19
N VAL A 89 5.19 19.86 -8.53
CA VAL A 89 5.10 21.17 -9.20
C VAL A 89 6.29 21.40 -10.14
N LEU A 90 7.47 20.87 -9.81
CA LEU A 90 8.65 20.86 -10.67
C LEU A 90 8.58 19.84 -11.84
N GLY A 91 7.44 19.20 -12.06
CA GLY A 91 7.20 18.29 -13.18
C GLY A 91 7.82 16.90 -13.02
N ARG A 92 8.25 16.51 -11.81
CA ARG A 92 8.71 15.14 -11.57
C ARG A 92 7.50 14.21 -11.48
N ASN A 93 7.57 13.08 -12.20
CA ASN A 93 6.54 12.06 -12.15
C ASN A 93 6.63 11.28 -10.82
N ILE A 94 6.00 11.84 -9.80
CA ILE A 94 5.83 11.21 -8.49
C ILE A 94 4.39 10.78 -8.38
N GLN A 95 4.19 9.49 -8.12
CA GLN A 95 2.87 8.93 -7.83
C GLN A 95 2.31 9.53 -6.53
N SER A 96 1.63 10.65 -6.67
CA SER A 96 1.12 11.47 -5.59
C SER A 96 -0.33 11.85 -5.83
N ARG A 97 -1.10 12.03 -4.75
CA ARG A 97 -2.49 12.50 -4.86
C ARG A 97 -2.54 13.99 -5.27
N ASP A 98 -3.71 14.45 -5.69
CA ASP A 98 -3.87 15.69 -6.46
C ASP A 98 -3.62 16.98 -5.66
N ASP A 99 -3.93 16.97 -4.37
CA ASP A 99 -3.86 18.11 -3.47
C ASP A 99 -2.97 17.84 -2.25
N PHE A 100 -2.54 18.91 -1.58
CA PHE A 100 -1.60 18.82 -0.46
C PHE A 100 -2.16 18.04 0.74
N HIS A 101 -3.45 18.19 1.06
CA HIS A 101 -4.07 17.44 2.15
C HIS A 101 -4.03 15.94 1.86
N ARG A 102 -4.38 15.54 0.65
CA ARG A 102 -4.33 14.15 0.19
C ARG A 102 -2.90 13.62 0.11
N ILE A 103 -1.92 14.45 -0.27
CA ILE A 103 -0.50 14.10 -0.21
C ILE A 103 -0.09 13.84 1.24
N SER A 104 -0.53 14.67 2.19
CA SER A 104 -0.20 14.48 3.61
C SER A 104 -0.77 13.17 4.16
N SER A 105 -2.01 12.80 3.81
CA SER A 105 -2.57 11.48 4.15
C SER A 105 -1.80 10.34 3.47
N GLN A 106 -1.37 10.53 2.22
CA GLN A 106 -0.56 9.53 1.52
C GLN A 106 0.81 9.32 2.18
N VAL A 107 1.44 10.39 2.66
CA VAL A 107 2.70 10.32 3.43
C VAL A 107 2.47 9.61 4.76
N GLU A 108 1.34 9.85 5.42
CA GLU A 108 0.95 9.12 6.62
C GLU A 108 0.86 7.60 6.33
N ASP A 109 0.16 7.22 5.26
CA ASP A 109 0.03 5.83 4.81
C ASP A 109 1.40 5.20 4.46
N TRP A 110 2.34 5.99 3.94
CA TRP A 110 3.67 5.50 3.62
C TRP A 110 4.48 5.16 4.89
N PHE A 111 4.50 6.04 5.88
CA PHE A 111 5.48 6.00 6.98
C PHE A 111 4.93 5.59 8.35
N PHE A 112 3.63 5.66 8.60
CA PHE A 112 3.08 5.45 9.94
C PHE A 112 2.13 4.26 10.06
N VAL A 113 1.92 3.51 8.97
CA VAL A 113 1.13 2.27 9.02
C VAL A 113 1.97 1.14 9.62
N PRO A 114 1.45 0.35 10.58
CA PRO A 114 2.21 -0.67 11.30
C PRO A 114 2.61 -1.86 10.41
N ILE A 115 1.69 -2.31 9.57
CA ILE A 115 1.87 -3.45 8.67
C ILE A 115 1.93 -2.94 7.23
N LYS A 116 2.98 -3.32 6.51
CA LYS A 116 3.15 -2.97 5.11
C LYS A 116 4.03 -4.01 4.41
N HIS A 117 3.51 -4.55 3.31
CA HIS A 117 4.18 -5.49 2.44
C HIS A 117 4.43 -4.86 1.08
N PHE A 118 5.48 -5.32 0.40
CA PHE A 118 5.80 -4.93 -0.96
C PHE A 118 5.88 -6.19 -1.81
N PHE A 119 5.45 -6.09 -3.06
CA PHE A 119 5.40 -7.22 -3.99
C PHE A 119 6.25 -6.93 -5.23
N THR A 120 6.99 -7.93 -5.69
CA THR A 120 7.54 -7.90 -7.05
C THR A 120 6.47 -8.28 -8.06
N ILE A 121 6.70 -7.96 -9.34
CA ILE A 121 5.82 -8.40 -10.43
C ILE A 121 5.81 -9.93 -10.51
N ASP A 122 6.97 -10.57 -10.34
CA ASP A 122 7.07 -12.03 -10.36
C ASP A 122 6.31 -12.69 -9.19
N GLU A 123 6.36 -12.12 -7.99
CA GLU A 123 5.59 -12.61 -6.83
C GLU A 123 4.09 -12.57 -7.09
N MET A 124 3.60 -11.57 -7.85
CA MET A 124 2.19 -11.42 -8.20
C MET A 124 1.79 -12.28 -9.40
N ASN A 125 2.68 -12.50 -10.36
CA ASN A 125 2.41 -13.32 -11.55
C ASN A 125 2.39 -14.83 -11.26
N ASN A 126 3.03 -15.25 -10.17
CA ASN A 126 3.07 -16.66 -9.74
C ASN A 126 1.99 -16.99 -8.70
N LYS A 127 0.94 -16.17 -8.60
CA LYS A 127 -0.28 -16.42 -7.81
C LYS A 127 -1.36 -17.00 -8.69
#